data_AF-A0A935DQ42-F1
#
_entry.id   AF-A0A935DQ42-F1
#
_cell.length_a   1.000
_cell.length_b   1.000
_cell.length_c   1.000
_cell.angle_alpha   90.00
_cell.angle_beta   90.00
_cell.angle_gamma   90.00
#
_symmetry.space_group_name_H-M   'P 1'
#
loop_
_entity.id
_entity.type
_entity.pdbx_description
1 polymer ?
#
loop_
_entity_poly.entity_id
_entity_poly.type
_entity_poly.pdbx_seq_one_letter_code
_entity_poly.pdbx_strand_id
1 'polypeptide(L)' 'MARIRSAACVKAVQADVREQQIRHTALRRVGTMDEVAGVIAFLVSDDAGFVTGQAISVDGGRMDFLSHSG' A
#
# COMPACT_ATOMS: atom_id res chain seq x y z
N MET A 1 1.04 31.14 -13.66
CA MET A 1 0.72 29.77 -14.13
C MET A 1 2.01 29.00 -14.38
N ALA A 2 2.56 28.34 -13.35
CA ALA A 2 3.80 27.58 -13.47
C ALA A 2 3.52 26.18 -14.05
N ARG A 3 4.21 25.82 -15.13
CA ARG A 3 4.04 24.52 -15.82
C ARG A 3 4.91 23.45 -15.16
N ILE A 4 4.26 22.57 -14.40
CA ILE A 4 4.83 21.32 -13.89
C ILE A 4 5.15 20.40 -15.09
N ARG A 5 6.36 20.45 -15.66
CA ARG A 5 6.78 19.55 -16.76
C ARG A 5 8.25 19.10 -16.68
N SER A 6 8.87 19.09 -15.50
CA SER A 6 10.26 18.61 -15.34
C SER A 6 10.34 17.35 -14.48
N ALA A 7 11.28 16.44 -14.82
CA ALA A 7 11.53 15.21 -14.08
C ALA A 7 11.90 15.44 -12.59
N ALA A 8 12.46 16.60 -12.26
CA ALA A 8 12.74 17.00 -10.88
C ALA A 8 11.46 17.22 -10.07
N CYS A 9 10.44 17.84 -10.66
CA CYS A 9 9.14 17.98 -10.00
C CYS A 9 8.48 16.61 -9.77
N VAL A 10 8.55 15.71 -10.76
CA VAL A 10 8.05 14.33 -10.61
C VAL A 10 8.76 13.62 -9.47
N LYS A 11 10.09 13.66 -9.40
CA LYS A 11 10.86 13.03 -8.31
C LYS A 11 10.53 13.62 -6.93
N ALA A 12 10.36 14.94 -6.84
CA ALA A 12 9.98 15.60 -5.59
C ALA A 12 8.59 15.15 -5.10
N VAL A 13 7.61 15.08 -6.03
CA VAL A 13 6.28 14.55 -5.72
C VAL A 13 6.34 13.08 -5.31
N GLN A 14 7.14 12.26 -5.99
CA GLN A 14 7.32 10.84 -5.63
C GLN A 14 7.90 10.65 -4.22
N ALA A 15 8.86 11.49 -3.83
CA ALA A 15 9.43 11.46 -2.49
C ALA A 15 8.40 11.84 -1.42
N ASP A 16 7.63 12.92 -1.63
CA ASP A 16 6.57 13.34 -0.71
C ASP A 16 5.46 12.28 -0.60
N VAL A 17 5.04 11.70 -1.72
CA VAL A 17 4.06 10.59 -1.74
C VAL A 17 4.57 9.39 -0.95
N ARG A 18 5.85 9.02 -1.12
CA ARG A 18 6.43 7.88 -0.40
C ARG A 18 6.49 8.14 1.11
N GLU A 19 6.81 9.36 1.51
CA GLU A 19 6.84 9.73 2.93
C GLU A 19 5.42 9.74 3.53
N GLN A 20 4.45 10.29 2.81
CA GLN A 20 3.03 10.22 3.19
C GLN A 20 2.56 8.77 3.36
N GLN A 21 2.90 7.88 2.41
CA GLN A 21 2.58 6.46 2.53
C GLN A 21 3.14 5.86 3.82
N ILE A 22 4.42 6.10 4.13
CA ILE A 22 5.04 5.60 5.37
C ILE A 22 4.33 6.17 6.61
N ARG A 23 3.96 7.45 6.61
CA ARG A 23 3.29 8.09 7.76
C ARG A 23 1.89 7.53 8.02
N HIS A 24 1.17 7.15 6.97
CA HIS A 24 -0.20 6.64 7.08
C HIS A 24 -0.30 5.11 7.12
N THR A 25 0.80 4.39 6.88
CA THR A 25 0.87 2.94 7.09
C THR A 25 1.14 2.64 8.57
N ALA A 26 0.30 1.82 9.22
CA ALA A 26 0.48 1.46 10.64
C ALA A 26 1.85 0.81 10.92
N LEU A 27 2.35 -0.02 10.00
CA LEU A 27 3.69 -0.62 10.09
C LEU A 27 4.85 0.35 9.81
N ARG A 28 4.58 1.63 9.50
CA ARG A 28 5.58 2.69 9.28
C ARG A 28 6.68 2.33 8.29
N ARG A 29 6.35 1.55 7.26
CA ARG A 29 7.24 1.19 6.17
C ARG A 29 6.48 0.88 4.89
N VAL A 30 7.19 0.90 3.77
CA VAL A 30 6.68 0.36 2.50
C VAL A 30 6.81 -1.16 2.53
N GLY A 31 5.76 -1.85 2.12
CA GLY A 31 5.77 -3.31 1.96
C GLY A 31 6.70 -3.77 0.85
N THR A 32 7.12 -5.03 0.92
CA THR A 32 7.87 -5.72 -0.12
C THR A 32 6.92 -6.44 -1.08
N MET A 33 7.42 -6.79 -2.27
CA MET A 33 6.63 -7.57 -3.23
C MET A 33 6.33 -8.98 -2.70
N ASP A 34 7.23 -9.55 -1.91
CA ASP A 34 7.06 -10.88 -1.32
C ASP A 34 5.90 -10.95 -0.32
N GLU A 35 5.61 -9.85 0.39
CA GLU A 35 4.46 -9.80 1.31
C GLU A 35 3.13 -9.86 0.57
N VAL A 36 3.05 -9.21 -0.61
CA VAL A 36 1.87 -9.32 -1.48
C VAL A 36 1.80 -10.71 -2.11
N ALA A 37 2.93 -11.23 -2.59
CA ALA A 37 3.01 -12.56 -3.19
C ALA A 37 2.61 -13.66 -2.19
N GLY A 38 2.97 -13.52 -0.91
CA GLY A 38 2.57 -14.47 0.13
C GLY A 38 1.06 -14.53 0.34
N VAL A 39 0.38 -13.38 0.34
CA VAL A 39 -1.10 -13.36 0.44
C VAL A 39 -1.73 -13.96 -0.82
N ILE A 40 -1.21 -13.65 -2.01
CA ILE A 40 -1.67 -14.26 -3.26
C ILE A 40 -1.48 -15.78 -3.21
N ALA A 41 -0.33 -16.26 -2.77
CA ALA A 41 -0.01 -17.68 -2.65
C ALA A 41 -0.99 -18.42 -1.73
N PHE A 42 -1.38 -17.79 -0.61
CA PHE A 42 -2.45 -18.31 0.25
C PHE A 42 -3.80 -18.33 -0.48
N LEU A 43 -4.19 -17.25 -1.15
CA LEU A 43 -5.51 -17.17 -1.81
C LEU A 43 -5.68 -18.16 -2.97
N VAL A 44 -4.59 -18.62 -3.59
CA VAL A 44 -4.62 -19.65 -4.63
C VAL A 44 -4.40 -21.07 -4.10
N SER A 45 -4.16 -21.24 -2.80
CA SER A 45 -3.99 -22.56 -2.18
C SER A 45 -5.33 -23.19 -1.79
N ASP A 46 -5.30 -24.48 -1.50
CA ASP A 46 -6.48 -25.23 -1.03
C ASP A 46 -7.01 -24.70 0.32
N ASP A 47 -6.14 -24.09 1.14
CA ASP A 47 -6.50 -23.54 2.46
C ASP A 47 -7.49 -22.35 2.34
N ALA A 48 -7.48 -21.66 1.20
CA ALA A 48 -8.40 -20.56 0.92
C ALA A 48 -9.72 -21.02 0.27
N GLY A 49 -10.01 -22.33 0.23
CA GLY A 49 -11.16 -22.90 -0.50
C GLY A 49 -12.55 -22.38 -0.11
N PHE A 50 -12.68 -21.69 1.03
CA PHE A 50 -13.93 -21.04 1.47
C PHE A 50 -13.89 -19.50 1.44
N VAL A 51 -12.80 -18.92 0.94
CA VAL A 51 -12.63 -17.46 0.82
C VAL A 51 -13.09 -17.02 -0.58
N THR A 52 -14.22 -16.31 -0.65
CA THR A 52 -14.74 -15.77 -1.90
C THR A 52 -15.46 -14.44 -1.69
N GLY A 53 -15.51 -13.61 -2.74
CA GLY A 53 -16.17 -12.30 -2.73
C GLY A 53 -15.52 -11.25 -1.83
N GLN A 54 -14.30 -11.48 -1.35
CA GLN A 54 -13.58 -10.57 -0.44
C GLN A 54 -12.56 -9.70 -1.18
N ALA A 55 -12.43 -8.45 -0.74
CA ALA A 55 -11.32 -7.57 -1.12
C ALA A 55 -10.34 -7.47 0.06
N ILE A 56 -9.19 -8.15 -0.05
CA ILE A 56 -8.18 -8.19 1.01
C ILE A 56 -7.12 -7.13 0.74
N SER A 57 -6.96 -6.19 1.68
CA SER A 57 -5.95 -5.14 1.60
C SER A 57 -4.61 -5.63 2.15
N VAL A 58 -3.56 -5.53 1.34
CA VAL A 58 -2.18 -5.86 1.74
C VAL A 58 -1.34 -4.59 1.68
N ASP A 59 -1.47 -3.74 2.69
CA ASP A 59 -0.94 -2.37 2.66
C ASP A 59 -0.25 -1.93 3.95
N GLY A 60 0.02 -2.89 4.86
CA GLY A 60 0.60 -2.62 6.17
C GLY A 60 -0.33 -1.85 7.12
N GLY A 61 -1.64 -1.92 6.89
CA GLY A 61 -2.67 -1.27 7.68
C GLY A 61 -2.99 0.15 7.23
N ARG A 62 -2.63 0.58 6.02
CA ARG A 62 -2.79 1.97 5.57
C ARG A 62 -4.26 2.38 5.41
N MET A 63 -5.11 1.52 4.87
CA MET A 63 -6.53 1.84 4.68
C MET A 63 -7.31 1.87 5.99
N ASP A 64 -7.02 0.95 6.92
CA ASP A 64 -7.73 0.86 8.20
C ASP A 64 -7.17 1.81 9.28
N PHE A 65 -5.88 2.19 9.18
CA PHE A 65 -5.27 3.19 10.06
C PHE A 65 -6.02 4.52 10.01
N LEU A 66 -6.58 4.90 8.85
CA LEU A 66 -7.31 6.17 8.70
C LEU A 66 -8.65 6.20 9.46
N SER A 67 -9.28 5.05 9.71
CA SER A 67 -10.58 4.97 10.40
C SER A 67 -10.46 5.01 11.93
N HIS A 68 -9.26 4.72 12.46
CA HIS A 68 -9.02 4.58 13.90
C HIS A 68 -7.94 5.55 14.43
N SER A 69 -7.40 6.42 13.57
CA SER A 69 -6.48 7.49 13.98
C SER A 69 -7.29 8.69 14.46
N GLY A 70 -7.47 8.79 15.78
CA GLY A 70 -7.89 10.03 16.46
C GLY A 70 -6.77 11.07 16.52
#